data_AF-A0A7W1TSL1-F1
#
_entry.id   AF-A0A7W1TSL1-F1
#
_cell.length_a   1.000
_cell.length_b   1.000
_cell.length_c   1.000
_cell.angle_alpha   90.00
_cell.angle_beta   90.00
_cell.angle_gamma   90.00
#
_symmetry.space_group_name_H-M   'P 1'
#
loop_
_entity.id
_entity.type
_entity.pdbx_description
1 polymer ?
#
loop_
_entity_poly.entity_id
_entity_poly.type
_entity_poly.pdbx_seq_one_letter_code
_entity_poly.pdbx_strand_id
1 'polypeptide(L)'
;MIADIYELSPLQAGMLFHRVFAPGSTAYFDQFACRLSGRVDAPRLQRAWQQLVDRHPVLRTSFHWEGLDKPVQVVHDRAELPWEAMDWRGLTPGMQAASWTSWLEADRARGFEPEKPPLMRAALAQLSDE
;
A
#
# COMPACT_ATOMS: atom_id res chain seq x y z
N MET A 1 11.36 12.58 -10.20
CA MET A 1 12.13 13.69 -9.61
C MET A 1 12.14 13.49 -8.10
N ILE A 2 13.30 13.68 -7.48
CA ILE A 2 13.54 13.42 -6.04
C ILE A 2 13.38 14.75 -5.29
N ALA A 3 12.60 14.71 -4.22
CA ALA A 3 12.39 15.85 -3.34
C ALA A 3 13.49 15.95 -2.27
N ASP A 4 13.85 14.82 -1.66
CA ASP A 4 14.86 14.78 -0.59
C ASP A 4 15.41 13.36 -0.37
N ILE A 5 16.53 13.24 0.34
CA ILE A 5 17.20 11.98 0.69
C ILE A 5 17.71 12.07 2.14
N TYR A 6 17.40 11.05 2.95
CA TYR A 6 17.82 10.97 4.35
C TYR A 6 18.40 9.60 4.69
N GLU A 7 19.18 9.51 5.77
CA GLU A 7 19.47 8.23 6.41
C GLU A 7 18.19 7.64 7.05
N LEU A 8 18.15 6.31 7.21
CA LEU A 8 17.05 5.63 7.91
C LEU A 8 17.16 5.86 9.42
N SER A 9 16.01 5.95 10.10
CA SER A 9 15.99 5.76 11.55
C SER A 9 16.43 4.34 11.93
N PRO A 10 16.96 4.11 13.15
CA PRO A 10 17.39 2.77 13.58
C PRO A 10 16.30 1.70 13.41
N LEU A 11 15.04 2.04 13.68
CA LEU A 11 13.91 1.13 13.49
C LEU A 11 13.70 0.80 12.00
N GLN A 12 13.69 1.81 11.12
CA GLN A 12 13.55 1.57 9.68
C GLN A 12 14.71 0.71 9.13
N ALA A 13 15.93 0.94 9.60
CA ALA A 13 17.09 0.13 9.20
C ALA A 13 16.93 -1.34 9.63
N GLY A 14 16.44 -1.58 10.85
CA GLY A 14 16.14 -2.93 11.33
C GLY A 14 15.02 -3.61 10.54
N MET A 15 13.95 -2.88 10.21
CA MET A 15 12.85 -3.38 9.37
C MET A 15 13.34 -3.74 7.96
N LEU A 16 14.16 -2.87 7.35
CA LEU A 16 14.73 -3.09 6.02
C LEU A 16 15.65 -4.32 6.02
N PHE A 17 16.56 -4.42 7.01
CA PHE A 17 17.42 -5.57 7.18
C PHE A 17 16.60 -6.87 7.29
N HIS A 18 15.60 -6.91 8.17
CA HIS A 18 14.76 -8.10 8.34
C HIS A 18 14.10 -8.54 7.03
N ARG A 19 13.63 -7.57 6.23
CA ARG A 19 13.02 -7.83 4.92
C ARG A 19 13.99 -8.39 3.89
N VAL A 20 15.22 -7.88 3.85
CA VAL A 20 16.27 -8.36 2.92
C VAL A 20 16.72 -9.78 3.27
N PHE A 21 16.84 -10.11 4.56
CA PHE A 21 17.33 -11.41 5.01
C PHE A 21 16.25 -12.49 5.13
N ALA A 22 14.98 -12.10 5.22
CA ALA A 22 13.84 -13.02 5.21
C ALA A 22 12.85 -12.65 4.09
N PRO A 23 13.25 -12.79 2.80
CA PRO A 23 12.37 -12.50 1.67
C PRO A 23 11.18 -13.48 1.71
N GLY A 24 9.97 -12.94 1.93
CA GLY A 24 8.75 -13.71 2.15
C GLY A 24 8.16 -13.57 3.57
N SER A 25 8.89 -12.96 4.51
CA SER A 25 8.31 -12.56 5.78
C SER A 25 7.23 -11.50 5.56
N THR A 26 6.08 -11.68 6.21
CA THR A 26 5.01 -10.68 6.29
C THR A 26 5.17 -9.76 7.50
N ALA A 27 6.29 -9.86 8.23
CA ALA A 27 6.60 -8.92 9.29
C ALA A 27 6.60 -7.49 8.73
N TYR A 28 5.95 -6.58 9.45
CA TYR A 28 5.80 -5.17 9.07
C TYR A 28 4.94 -4.92 7.81
N PHE A 29 4.21 -5.93 7.33
CA PHE A 29 3.14 -5.73 6.35
C PHE A 29 1.80 -5.59 7.07
N ASP A 30 1.24 -4.38 7.03
CA ASP A 30 -0.10 -4.12 7.56
C ASP A 30 -1.14 -4.14 6.45
N GLN A 31 -2.24 -4.86 6.72
CA GLN A 31 -3.41 -4.89 5.86
C GLN A 31 -4.63 -4.53 6.68
N PHE A 32 -5.17 -3.33 6.43
CA PHE A 32 -6.37 -2.84 7.10
C PHE A 32 -7.58 -2.96 6.17
N ALA A 33 -8.67 -3.48 6.72
CA ALA A 33 -9.94 -3.64 6.03
C ALA A 33 -11.08 -3.08 6.88
N CYS A 34 -12.01 -2.37 6.25
CA CYS A 34 -13.23 -1.92 6.90
C CYS A 34 -14.40 -1.98 5.92
N ARG A 35 -15.61 -2.09 6.47
CA ARG A 35 -16.85 -2.00 5.69
C ARG A 35 -17.38 -0.58 5.79
N LEU A 36 -17.59 0.05 4.63
CA LEU A 36 -18.31 1.30 4.53
C LEU A 36 -19.79 0.99 4.30
N SER A 37 -20.67 1.74 4.96
CA SER A 37 -22.13 1.59 4.84
C SER A 37 -22.72 2.82 4.16
N GLY A 38 -23.72 2.58 3.30
CA GLY A 38 -24.36 3.63 2.50
C GLY A 38 -23.52 4.05 1.30
N ARG A 39 -23.99 5.11 0.62
CA ARG A 39 -23.48 5.49 -0.70
C ARG A 39 -22.06 6.05 -0.60
N VAL A 40 -21.10 5.32 -1.16
CA VAL A 40 -19.71 5.75 -1.27
C VAL A 40 -19.44 6.32 -2.67
N ASP A 41 -19.00 7.59 -2.73
CA ASP A 41 -18.45 8.17 -3.95
C ASP A 41 -17.01 7.67 -4.14
N ALA A 42 -16.88 6.55 -4.87
CA ALA A 42 -15.60 5.88 -5.10
C ALA A 42 -14.54 6.79 -5.75
N PRO A 43 -14.84 7.57 -6.81
CA PRO A 43 -13.88 8.53 -7.37
C PRO A 43 -13.42 9.59 -6.37
N ARG A 44 -14.33 10.09 -5.51
CA ARG A 44 -13.97 11.07 -4.48
C ARG A 44 -13.08 10.45 -3.41
N LEU A 45 -13.35 9.22 -2.99
CA LEU A 45 -12.52 8.50 -2.02
C LEU A 45 -11.12 8.24 -2.57
N GLN A 46 -11.01 7.79 -3.82
CA GLN A 46 -9.72 7.60 -4.50
C GLN A 46 -8.92 8.91 -4.54
N ARG A 47 -9.55 10.03 -4.95
CA ARG A 47 -8.88 11.34 -4.96
C ARG A 47 -8.43 11.78 -3.57
N ALA A 48 -9.22 11.53 -2.53
CA ALA A 48 -8.85 11.86 -1.16
C ALA A 48 -7.61 11.07 -0.71
N TRP A 49 -7.52 9.79 -1.05
CA TRP A 49 -6.33 8.98 -0.78
C TRP A 49 -5.10 9.44 -1.57
N GLN A 50 -5.25 9.78 -2.85
CA GLN A 50 -4.15 10.36 -3.62
C GLN A 50 -3.65 11.67 -3.00
N GLN A 51 -4.56 12.52 -2.52
CA GLN A 51 -4.19 13.75 -1.82
C GLN A 51 -3.40 13.48 -0.53
N LEU A 52 -3.70 12.41 0.20
CA LEU A 52 -2.90 12.00 1.36
C LEU A 52 -1.48 11.60 0.94
N VAL A 53 -1.34 10.81 -0.13
CA VAL A 53 -0.03 10.44 -0.69
C VAL A 53 0.75 11.68 -1.12
N ASP A 54 0.12 12.60 -1.85
CA ASP A 54 0.76 13.84 -2.31
C ASP A 54 1.19 14.74 -1.15
N ARG A 55 0.38 14.79 -0.07
CA ARG A 55 0.61 15.66 1.09
C ARG A 55 1.70 15.15 2.02
N HIS A 56 1.84 13.83 2.19
CA HIS A 56 2.68 13.24 3.22
C HIS A 56 3.95 12.60 2.63
N PRO A 57 5.15 13.18 2.83
CA PRO A 57 6.40 12.70 2.25
C PRO A 57 6.65 11.21 2.43
N VAL A 58 6.37 10.68 3.63
CA VAL A 58 6.57 9.25 3.98
C VAL A 58 5.82 8.29 3.06
N LEU A 59 4.65 8.69 2.53
CA LEU A 59 3.87 7.85 1.62
C LEU A 59 4.44 7.82 0.20
N ARG A 60 5.38 8.71 -0.11
CA ARG A 60 6.10 8.83 -1.38
C ARG A 60 7.56 8.40 -1.25
N THR A 61 7.90 7.69 -0.17
CA THR A 61 9.28 7.31 0.16
C THR A 61 9.58 5.89 -0.29
N SER A 62 10.76 5.71 -0.86
CA SER A 62 11.38 4.40 -1.13
C SER A 62 12.67 4.24 -0.33
N PHE A 63 13.13 3.01 -0.13
CA PHE A 63 14.36 2.67 0.58
C PHE A 63 15.37 2.03 -0.35
N HIS A 64 16.63 2.46 -0.25
CA HIS A 64 17.74 2.05 -1.11
C HIS A 64 18.95 1.68 -0.24
N TRP A 65 19.67 0.62 -0.57
CA TRP A 65 20.82 0.13 0.23
C TRP A 65 21.92 -0.50 -0.61
N GLU A 66 21.62 -0.99 -1.81
CA GLU A 66 22.60 -1.67 -2.66
C GLU A 66 23.68 -0.70 -3.16
N GLY A 67 24.94 -1.04 -2.93
CA GLY A 67 26.08 -0.21 -3.36
C GLY A 67 26.26 1.10 -2.60
N LEU A 68 25.57 1.28 -1.47
CA LEU A 68 25.67 2.47 -0.61
C LEU A 68 26.35 2.13 0.73
N ASP A 69 27.14 3.05 1.26
CA ASP A 69 27.78 2.90 2.58
C ASP A 69 26.77 2.73 3.72
N LYS A 70 25.59 3.34 3.56
CA LYS A 70 24.46 3.24 4.49
C LYS A 70 23.15 3.19 3.71
N PRO A 71 22.10 2.52 4.22
CA PRO A 71 20.78 2.59 3.61
C PRO A 71 20.22 4.01 3.72
N VAL A 72 19.52 4.44 2.68
CA VAL A 72 18.87 5.75 2.60
C VAL A 72 17.40 5.63 2.23
N GLN A 73 16.63 6.62 2.67
CA GLN A 73 15.25 6.81 2.27
C GLN A 73 15.19 7.98 1.30
N VAL A 74 14.54 7.76 0.16
CA VAL A 74 14.42 8.73 -0.93
C VAL A 74 12.96 9.16 -1.01
N VAL A 75 12.72 10.46 -0.82
CA VAL A 75 11.39 11.07 -0.94
C VAL A 75 11.20 11.50 -2.38
N HIS A 76 10.16 11.01 -3.04
CA HIS A 76 9.84 11.34 -4.42
C HIS A 76 8.89 12.53 -4.49
N ASP A 77 9.02 13.37 -5.52
CA ASP A 77 8.12 14.53 -5.71
C ASP A 77 6.65 14.13 -5.90
N ARG A 78 6.41 12.95 -6.46
CA ARG A 78 5.07 12.39 -6.67
C ARG A 78 5.15 10.89 -6.60
N ALA A 79 4.08 10.28 -6.12
CA ALA A 79 3.86 8.84 -6.20
C ALA A 79 2.37 8.63 -6.49
N GLU A 80 2.06 7.89 -7.53
CA GLU A 80 0.67 7.54 -7.84
C GLU A 80 0.24 6.39 -6.94
N LEU A 81 -0.89 6.54 -6.27
CA LEU A 81 -1.45 5.49 -5.44
C LEU A 81 -2.02 4.37 -6.32
N PRO A 82 -1.52 3.12 -6.20
CA PRO A 82 -2.18 1.98 -6.81
C PRO A 82 -3.56 1.81 -6.18
N TRP A 83 -4.59 1.94 -7.01
CA TRP A 83 -6.00 1.85 -6.63
C TRP A 83 -6.70 0.75 -7.43
N GLU A 84 -7.32 -0.19 -6.73
CA GLU A 84 -8.11 -1.25 -7.34
C GLU A 84 -9.60 -1.07 -7.04
N ALA A 85 -10.41 -0.90 -8.08
CA ALA A 85 -11.87 -0.83 -7.96
C ALA A 85 -12.47 -2.16 -8.44
N MET A 86 -13.26 -2.79 -7.58
CA MET A 86 -13.95 -4.05 -7.87
C MET A 86 -15.46 -3.86 -7.74
N ASP A 87 -16.20 -4.50 -8.63
CA ASP A 87 -17.66 -4.52 -8.58
C ASP A 87 -18.15 -5.95 -8.36
N TRP A 88 -18.69 -6.19 -7.17
CA TRP A 88 -19.18 -7.50 -6.73
C TRP A 88 -20.69 -7.49 -6.47
N ARG A 89 -21.42 -6.47 -6.95
CA ARG A 89 -22.89 -6.39 -6.81
C ARG A 89 -23.61 -7.59 -7.40
N GLY A 90 -23.04 -8.20 -8.44
CA GLY A 90 -23.57 -9.41 -9.08
C GLY A 90 -23.25 -10.72 -8.38
N LEU A 91 -22.42 -10.71 -7.32
CA LEU A 91 -22.04 -11.91 -6.58
C LEU A 91 -23.02 -12.17 -5.43
N THR A 92 -23.27 -13.45 -5.15
CA THR A 92 -23.99 -13.82 -3.92
C THR A 92 -23.18 -13.42 -2.69
N PRO A 93 -23.79 -13.20 -1.51
CA PRO A 93 -23.06 -12.84 -0.29
C PRO A 93 -21.94 -13.84 0.06
N GLY A 94 -22.16 -15.15 -0.18
CA GLY A 94 -21.14 -16.17 0.02
C GLY A 94 -19.95 -16.04 -0.94
N MET A 95 -20.21 -15.71 -2.21
CA MET A 95 -19.17 -15.45 -3.20
C MET A 95 -18.42 -14.15 -2.89
N GLN A 96 -19.09 -13.08 -2.46
CA GLN A 96 -18.46 -11.84 -2.03
C GLN A 96 -17.47 -12.08 -0.88
N ALA A 97 -17.88 -12.84 0.14
CA ALA A 97 -17.02 -13.18 1.27
C ALA A 97 -15.80 -14.02 0.85
N ALA A 98 -16.01 -15.01 -0.02
CA ALA A 98 -14.91 -15.83 -0.56
C ALA A 98 -13.93 -15.00 -1.41
N SER A 99 -14.44 -14.14 -2.28
CA SER A 99 -13.64 -13.21 -3.09
C SER A 99 -12.85 -12.24 -2.21
N TRP A 100 -13.44 -11.73 -1.14
CA TRP A 100 -12.74 -10.85 -0.20
C TRP A 100 -11.57 -11.55 0.49
N THR A 101 -11.79 -12.74 1.04
CA THR A 101 -10.73 -13.53 1.68
C THR A 101 -9.59 -13.84 0.70
N SER A 102 -9.94 -14.31 -0.50
CA SER A 102 -8.95 -14.62 -1.54
C SER A 102 -8.16 -13.38 -1.97
N TRP A 103 -8.82 -12.23 -2.12
CA TRP A 103 -8.15 -10.98 -2.45
C TRP A 103 -7.18 -10.54 -1.35
N LEU A 104 -7.59 -10.60 -0.07
CA LEU A 104 -6.72 -10.24 1.05
C LEU A 104 -5.46 -11.12 1.11
N GLU A 105 -5.61 -12.43 0.88
CA GLU A 105 -4.49 -13.38 0.84
C GLU A 105 -3.54 -13.10 -0.32
N ALA A 106 -4.08 -12.91 -1.53
CA ALA A 106 -3.30 -12.58 -2.72
C ALA A 106 -2.56 -11.25 -2.57
N ASP A 107 -3.24 -10.25 -2.00
CA ASP A 107 -2.66 -8.95 -1.73
C ASP A 107 -1.50 -9.04 -0.71
N ARG A 108 -1.69 -9.76 0.39
CA ARG A 108 -0.62 -10.00 1.37
C ARG A 108 0.58 -10.72 0.75
N ALA A 109 0.33 -11.73 -0.07
CA ALA A 109 1.38 -12.49 -0.76
C ALA A 109 2.15 -11.63 -1.78
N ARG A 110 1.49 -10.66 -2.42
CA ARG A 110 2.14 -9.72 -3.35
C ARG A 110 3.22 -8.87 -2.67
N GLY A 111 3.07 -8.55 -1.37
CA GLY A 111 4.04 -7.77 -0.62
C GLY A 111 4.30 -6.38 -1.24
N PHE A 112 5.48 -5.82 -1.02
CA PHE A 112 5.95 -4.58 -1.65
C PHE A 112 7.42 -4.73 -2.08
N GLU A 113 7.89 -3.85 -2.94
CA GLU A 113 9.31 -3.70 -3.24
C GLU A 113 9.79 -2.41 -2.57
N PRO A 114 10.68 -2.45 -1.56
CA PRO A 114 11.06 -1.26 -0.79
C PRO A 114 11.59 -0.09 -1.63
N GLU A 115 12.19 -0.40 -2.77
CA GLU A 115 12.77 0.56 -3.71
C GLU A 115 11.71 1.29 -4.56
N LYS A 116 10.45 0.81 -4.57
CA LYS A 116 9.36 1.34 -5.39
C LYS A 116 8.29 2.01 -4.52
N PRO A 117 8.19 3.35 -4.53
CA PRO A 117 7.09 4.03 -3.87
C PRO A 117 5.81 3.99 -4.76
N PRO A 118 4.62 4.17 -4.17
CA PRO A 118 4.37 4.21 -2.73
C PRO A 118 4.38 2.79 -2.14
N LEU A 119 4.85 2.66 -0.89
CA LEU A 119 4.73 1.41 -0.12
C LEU A 119 3.34 1.29 0.52
N MET A 120 2.33 1.65 -0.26
CA MET A 120 0.93 1.67 0.09
C MET A 120 0.09 1.44 -1.16
N ARG A 121 -1.05 0.80 -1.00
CA ARG A 121 -2.09 0.68 -2.03
C ARG A 121 -3.44 0.59 -1.36
N ALA A 122 -4.49 0.87 -2.12
CA ALA A 122 -5.85 0.82 -1.64
C ALA A 122 -6.75 0.11 -2.64
N ALA A 123 -7.83 -0.48 -2.13
CA ALA A 123 -8.83 -1.13 -2.94
C ALA A 123 -10.22 -0.88 -2.39
N LEU A 124 -11.22 -0.89 -3.28
CA LEU A 124 -12.62 -0.74 -2.94
C LEU A 124 -13.44 -1.76 -3.73
N ALA A 125 -14.10 -2.66 -3.01
CA ALA A 125 -15.08 -3.57 -3.57
C ALA A 125 -16.50 -3.06 -3.30
N GLN A 126 -17.27 -2.81 -4.36
CA GLN A 126 -18.68 -2.46 -4.25
C GLN A 126 -19.51 -3.73 -4.09
N LEU A 127 -20.25 -3.82 -2.98
CA LEU A 127 -21.04 -5.02 -2.62
C LEU A 127 -22.54 -4.86 -2.94
N SER A 128 -23.01 -3.62 -3.06
CA SER A 128 -24.42 -3.24 -3.30
C SER A 128 -24.51 -1.90 -4.05
N ASP A 129 -25.70 -1.59 -4.58
CA ASP A 129 -26.01 -0.27 -5.15
C ASP A 129 -26.23 0.82 -4.08
N GLU A 130 -26.56 0.39 -2.86
CA GLU A 130 -26.68 1.23 -1.67
C GLU A 130 -25.33 1.52 -1.01
#